data_AF-A0AAN8BKT3-F1
#
_entry.id   AF-A0AAN8BKT3-F1
#
_cell.length_a   1.000
_cell.length_b   1.000
_cell.length_c   1.000
_cell.angle_alpha   90.00
_cell.angle_beta   90.00
_cell.angle_gamma   90.00
#
_symmetry.space_group_name_H-M   'P 1'
#
loop_
_entity.id
_entity.type
_entity.pdbx_description
1 polymer ?
#
loop_
_entity_poly.entity_id
_entity_poly.type
_entity_poly.pdbx_seq_one_letter_code
_entity_poly.pdbx_strand_id
1 'polypeptide(L)'
;MPEEEQREKLSRVIRQWNNNRLDLFEITAPDQNLEFHGVMRFYLEDGVSGNVATKCLRVSSSWKTLEVIDTLSEKFRPDMKMLTMSYSLFEIHANKERKLELDDNPLFVQLNWNRDNREGRFVLKKDQKSLEIKEKSQEKEKGGVMQSFKRTLSRKDKKKDKNRNKETEEKRSTENLMNNNSIYVSDYETKKSGGLGGKHKDNPHLSDDPGLPIGVTFSESSEHGFLSAVINYTNSSTVHFHLSPAFILYAAARSALKTQRATEITNKMAAMTGRVIQRQQGIAGALSFWMANTSELLNFLKHDKDLGPITEQSQLNLSHLVHTAYSGLLRCLQSELKKHLPTFLIDPEQHGALPAGIELVLNTLMNGMSLLRRCRANPALTIQLFSQLFHFISCWLFNQLMVPEPGAPGLRSHYWGDRSASEAERHRGLGGEAGPGAGC
;
A
#
# COMPACT_ATOMS: atom_id res chain seq x y z
N MET A 1 -15.21 -45.79 -27.64
CA MET A 1 -16.69 -45.76 -27.78
C MET A 1 -17.41 -45.40 -26.47
N PRO A 2 -17.06 -45.91 -25.27
CA PRO A 2 -17.74 -45.51 -24.02
C PRO A 2 -17.45 -44.07 -23.56
N GLU A 3 -16.20 -43.62 -23.73
CA GLU A 3 -15.75 -42.29 -23.27
C GLU A 3 -16.33 -41.13 -24.08
N GLU A 4 -16.60 -41.35 -25.37
CA GLU A 4 -17.19 -40.35 -26.26
C GLU A 4 -18.68 -40.10 -25.94
N GLU A 5 -19.42 -41.18 -25.66
CA GLU A 5 -20.80 -41.10 -25.18
C GLU A 5 -20.89 -40.42 -23.81
N GLN A 6 -19.94 -40.71 -22.90
CA GLN A 6 -19.84 -40.04 -21.61
C GLN A 6 -19.52 -38.56 -21.75
N ARG A 7 -18.59 -38.20 -22.65
CA ARG A 7 -18.24 -36.80 -22.96
C ARG A 7 -19.42 -36.03 -23.50
N GLU A 8 -20.20 -36.63 -24.40
CA GLU A 8 -21.40 -36.00 -24.96
C GLU A 8 -22.47 -35.78 -23.88
N LYS A 9 -22.71 -36.79 -23.03
CA LYS A 9 -23.64 -36.70 -21.91
C LYS A 9 -23.25 -35.59 -20.93
N LEU A 10 -21.96 -35.52 -20.56
CA LEU A 10 -21.44 -34.50 -19.66
C LEU A 10 -21.53 -33.10 -20.28
N SER A 11 -21.18 -32.97 -21.56
CA SER A 11 -21.32 -31.72 -22.33
C SER A 11 -22.77 -31.22 -22.34
N ARG A 12 -23.74 -32.12 -22.46
CA ARG A 12 -25.17 -31.78 -22.42
C ARG A 12 -25.59 -31.20 -21.07
N VAL A 13 -25.16 -31.82 -19.97
CA VAL A 13 -25.45 -31.36 -18.61
C VAL A 13 -24.81 -30.00 -18.33
N ILE A 14 -23.56 -29.81 -18.77
CA ILE A 14 -22.84 -28.53 -18.61
C ILE A 14 -23.53 -27.42 -19.41
N ARG A 15 -23.91 -27.67 -20.67
CA ARG A 15 -24.68 -26.69 -21.47
C ARG A 15 -25.99 -26.31 -20.78
N GLN A 16 -26.71 -27.28 -20.24
CA GLN A 16 -27.95 -27.02 -19.50
C GLN A 16 -27.70 -26.19 -18.22
N TRP A 17 -26.58 -26.42 -17.53
CA TRP A 17 -26.16 -25.60 -16.39
C TRP A 17 -25.87 -24.15 -16.80
N ASN A 18 -25.08 -23.96 -17.87
CA ASN A 18 -24.66 -22.65 -18.35
C ASN A 18 -25.84 -21.80 -18.86
N ASN A 19 -26.86 -22.42 -19.49
CA ASN A 19 -28.04 -21.72 -20.02
C ASN A 19 -28.80 -20.86 -18.98
N ASN A 20 -28.70 -21.20 -17.69
CA ASN A 20 -29.41 -20.52 -16.61
C ASN A 20 -28.49 -19.68 -15.71
N ARG A 21 -27.24 -19.42 -16.14
CA ARG A 21 -26.22 -18.71 -15.35
C ARG A 21 -25.57 -17.60 -16.17
N LEU A 22 -24.99 -16.63 -15.48
CA LEU A 22 -24.20 -15.57 -16.11
C LEU A 22 -22.92 -16.17 -16.69
N ASP A 23 -22.46 -15.65 -17.83
CA ASP A 23 -21.21 -16.07 -18.52
C ASP A 23 -19.99 -16.07 -17.58
N LEU A 24 -19.97 -15.21 -16.56
CA LEU A 24 -18.91 -15.17 -15.54
C LEU A 24 -18.77 -16.49 -14.73
N PHE A 25 -19.83 -17.29 -14.67
CA PHE A 25 -19.88 -18.59 -13.97
C PHE A 25 -20.02 -19.77 -14.94
N GLU A 26 -19.68 -19.56 -16.21
CA GLU A 26 -19.70 -20.61 -17.22
C GLU A 26 -18.72 -21.74 -16.86
N ILE A 27 -19.19 -22.98 -16.98
CA ILE A 27 -18.36 -24.17 -16.88
C ILE A 27 -17.89 -24.55 -18.28
N THR A 28 -16.59 -24.80 -18.44
CA THR A 28 -15.99 -25.16 -19.72
C THR A 28 -16.52 -26.52 -20.22
N ALA A 29 -16.47 -26.74 -21.54
CA ALA A 29 -16.72 -28.08 -22.07
C ALA A 29 -15.66 -29.08 -21.54
N PRO A 30 -16.02 -30.36 -21.36
CA PRO A 30 -15.07 -31.39 -20.97
C PRO A 30 -14.04 -31.62 -22.06
N ASP A 31 -12.78 -31.75 -21.66
CA ASP A 31 -11.65 -32.01 -22.54
C ASP A 31 -11.56 -33.50 -22.93
N GLN A 32 -10.41 -33.90 -23.49
CA GLN A 32 -10.17 -35.30 -23.89
C GLN A 32 -10.11 -36.27 -22.70
N ASN A 33 -9.78 -35.78 -21.50
CA ASN A 33 -9.71 -36.53 -20.25
C ASN A 33 -11.02 -36.46 -19.44
N LEU A 34 -12.09 -35.88 -20.00
CA LEU A 34 -13.35 -35.57 -19.32
C LEU A 34 -13.20 -34.54 -18.18
N GLU A 35 -12.10 -33.78 -18.18
CA GLU A 35 -11.83 -32.72 -17.22
C GLU A 35 -12.46 -31.41 -17.70
N PHE A 36 -13.01 -30.64 -16.77
CA PHE A 36 -13.63 -29.35 -17.05
C PHE A 36 -13.44 -28.40 -15.87
N HIS A 37 -13.53 -27.09 -16.12
CA HIS A 37 -13.28 -26.07 -15.13
C HIS A 37 -14.49 -25.15 -14.98
N GLY A 38 -14.71 -24.66 -13.76
CA GLY A 38 -15.78 -23.71 -13.48
C GLY A 38 -15.40 -22.73 -12.38
N VAL A 39 -16.00 -21.54 -12.40
CA VAL A 39 -15.87 -20.59 -11.31
C VAL A 39 -16.91 -20.91 -10.24
N MET A 40 -16.45 -21.27 -9.05
CA MET A 40 -17.29 -21.61 -7.90
C MET A 40 -17.23 -20.49 -6.86
N ARG A 41 -18.37 -20.22 -6.20
CA ARG A 41 -18.47 -19.22 -5.13
C ARG A 41 -18.52 -19.91 -3.76
N PHE A 42 -17.65 -19.45 -2.87
CA PHE A 42 -17.50 -19.93 -1.51
C PHE A 42 -17.71 -18.81 -0.50
N TYR A 43 -18.30 -19.16 0.64
CA TYR A 43 -18.56 -18.25 1.75
C TYR A 43 -17.80 -18.72 2.99
N LEU A 44 -17.17 -17.82 3.73
CA LEU A 44 -16.55 -18.14 5.01
C LEU A 44 -17.49 -17.74 6.16
N GLU A 45 -17.71 -18.65 7.09
CA GLU A 45 -18.42 -18.39 8.34
C GLU A 45 -17.41 -18.33 9.50
N ASP A 46 -17.09 -17.11 9.95
CA ASP A 46 -16.19 -16.87 11.09
C ASP A 46 -17.05 -16.54 12.33
N GLY A 47 -17.19 -17.50 13.25
CA GLY A 47 -18.17 -17.50 14.35
C GLY A 47 -18.04 -16.38 15.40
N VAL A 48 -17.26 -15.33 15.15
CA VAL A 48 -16.98 -14.23 16.10
C VAL A 48 -17.58 -12.89 15.65
N SER A 49 -17.98 -12.75 14.38
CA SER A 49 -18.65 -11.54 13.88
C SER A 49 -19.37 -11.90 12.60
N GLY A 50 -20.61 -11.44 12.39
CA GLY A 50 -21.42 -11.72 11.19
C GLY A 50 -20.85 -11.22 9.84
N ASN A 51 -19.53 -11.09 9.71
CA ASN A 51 -18.81 -10.86 8.47
C ASN A 51 -18.77 -12.13 7.63
N VAL A 52 -19.62 -12.17 6.61
CA VAL A 52 -19.57 -13.21 5.57
C VAL A 52 -18.57 -12.78 4.50
N ALA A 53 -17.35 -13.33 4.55
CA ALA A 53 -16.40 -13.14 3.46
C ALA A 53 -16.79 -14.07 2.29
N THR A 54 -16.74 -13.55 1.06
CA THR A 54 -17.07 -14.32 -0.15
C THR A 54 -15.86 -14.38 -1.08
N LYS A 55 -15.58 -15.54 -1.67
CA LYS A 55 -14.57 -15.71 -2.73
C LYS A 55 -15.08 -16.53 -3.88
N CYS A 56 -14.60 -16.19 -5.06
CA CYS A 56 -14.76 -17.03 -6.25
C CYS A 56 -13.41 -17.69 -6.54
N LEU A 57 -13.43 -18.98 -6.86
CA LEU A 57 -12.25 -19.76 -7.21
C LEU A 57 -12.56 -20.53 -8.49
N ARG A 58 -11.61 -20.56 -9.43
CA ARG A 58 -11.67 -21.47 -10.57
C ARG A 58 -11.25 -22.85 -10.08
N VAL A 59 -12.13 -23.83 -10.20
CA VAL A 59 -11.97 -25.19 -9.68
C VAL A 59 -11.99 -26.15 -10.86
N SER A 60 -11.13 -27.17 -10.84
CA SER A 60 -11.21 -28.28 -11.80
C SER A 60 -12.21 -29.34 -11.34
N SER A 61 -12.81 -30.06 -12.27
CA SER A 61 -13.66 -31.22 -11.99
C SER A 61 -12.90 -32.35 -11.31
N SER A 62 -11.57 -32.40 -11.47
CA SER A 62 -10.67 -33.35 -10.80
C SER A 62 -10.35 -32.97 -9.34
N TRP A 63 -10.52 -31.69 -8.98
CA TRP A 63 -10.12 -31.19 -7.66
C TRP A 63 -10.97 -31.79 -6.54
N LYS A 64 -10.28 -32.20 -5.48
CA LYS A 64 -10.90 -32.77 -4.29
C LYS A 64 -11.31 -31.68 -3.29
N THR A 65 -12.27 -31.98 -2.43
CA THR A 65 -12.70 -31.09 -1.36
C THR A 65 -11.52 -30.64 -0.50
N LEU A 66 -10.57 -31.55 -0.21
CA LEU A 66 -9.34 -31.23 0.52
C LEU A 66 -8.54 -30.12 -0.16
N GLU A 67 -8.25 -30.26 -1.45
CA GLU A 67 -7.45 -29.29 -2.24
C GLU A 67 -8.15 -27.92 -2.32
N VAL A 68 -9.49 -27.95 -2.44
CA VAL A 68 -10.32 -26.73 -2.42
C VAL A 68 -10.26 -26.06 -1.04
N ILE A 69 -10.33 -26.81 0.06
CA ILE A 69 -10.21 -26.29 1.42
C ILE A 69 -8.84 -25.63 1.62
N ASP A 70 -7.76 -26.30 1.23
CA ASP A 70 -6.39 -25.80 1.36
C ASP A 70 -6.24 -24.46 0.60
N THR A 71 -6.67 -24.44 -0.66
CA THR A 71 -6.63 -23.22 -1.49
C THR A 71 -7.47 -22.09 -0.89
N LEU A 72 -8.66 -22.39 -0.37
CA LEU A 72 -9.53 -21.39 0.25
C LEU A 72 -8.96 -20.87 1.57
N SER A 73 -8.31 -21.73 2.37
CA SER A 73 -7.69 -21.37 3.64
C SER A 73 -6.59 -20.32 3.44
N GLU A 74 -5.75 -20.48 2.42
CA GLU A 74 -4.73 -19.50 2.03
C GLU A 74 -5.36 -18.19 1.57
N LYS A 75 -6.41 -18.28 0.74
CA LYS A 75 -7.00 -17.09 0.14
C LYS A 75 -7.80 -16.26 1.15
N PHE A 76 -8.51 -16.88 2.11
CA PHE A 76 -9.46 -16.19 3.00
C PHE A 76 -8.83 -15.34 4.12
N ARG A 77 -7.53 -15.49 4.47
CA ARG A 77 -6.72 -14.54 5.30
C ARG A 77 -5.25 -15.04 5.39
N PRO A 78 -4.21 -14.23 5.06
CA PRO A 78 -2.80 -14.66 5.08
C PRO A 78 -2.08 -14.65 6.45
N ASP A 79 -2.73 -14.27 7.54
CA ASP A 79 -2.09 -14.30 8.86
C ASP A 79 -1.79 -15.77 9.26
N MET A 80 -0.52 -16.07 9.57
CA MET A 80 0.04 -17.40 9.92
C MET A 80 -0.75 -18.23 10.97
N LYS A 81 -1.76 -17.64 11.62
CA LYS A 81 -2.67 -18.35 12.56
C LYS A 81 -3.62 -19.30 11.84
N MET A 82 -3.92 -19.09 10.55
CA MET A 82 -4.92 -19.88 9.82
C MET A 82 -4.42 -21.25 9.35
N LEU A 83 -3.10 -21.44 9.19
CA LEU A 83 -2.46 -22.72 8.86
C LEU A 83 -2.55 -23.78 9.98
N THR A 84 -3.00 -23.37 11.17
CA THR A 84 -3.12 -24.26 12.35
C THR A 84 -4.55 -24.67 12.66
N MET A 85 -5.52 -24.28 11.82
CA MET A 85 -6.94 -24.51 12.05
C MET A 85 -7.53 -25.42 10.97
N SER A 86 -8.25 -26.46 11.36
CA SER A 86 -8.93 -27.34 10.41
C SER A 86 -10.28 -26.77 10.01
N TYR A 87 -10.55 -26.81 8.71
CA TYR A 87 -11.78 -26.33 8.11
C TYR A 87 -12.52 -27.48 7.43
N SER A 88 -13.84 -27.37 7.38
CA SER A 88 -14.72 -28.28 6.66
C SER A 88 -15.56 -27.49 5.66
N LEU A 89 -15.77 -28.07 4.48
CA LEU A 89 -16.60 -27.49 3.44
C LEU A 89 -18.01 -28.09 3.48
N PHE A 90 -19.02 -27.23 3.39
CA PHE A 90 -20.43 -27.61 3.44
C PHE A 90 -21.16 -27.14 2.20
N GLU A 91 -22.07 -27.96 1.67
CA GLU A 91 -23.13 -27.49 0.78
C GLU A 91 -24.37 -27.17 1.62
N ILE A 92 -24.89 -25.96 1.43
CA ILE A 92 -26.09 -25.49 2.11
C ILE A 92 -27.15 -25.18 1.07
N HIS A 93 -28.28 -25.85 1.20
CA HIS A 93 -29.53 -25.56 0.53
C HIS A 93 -30.54 -25.00 1.54
N ALA A 94 -31.62 -24.37 1.08
CA ALA A 94 -32.58 -23.62 1.91
C ALA A 94 -32.94 -24.29 3.25
N ASN A 95 -33.06 -25.64 3.29
CA ASN A 95 -33.45 -26.40 4.48
C ASN A 95 -32.48 -27.54 4.87
N LYS A 96 -31.31 -27.65 4.23
CA LYS A 96 -30.38 -28.77 4.45
C LYS A 96 -28.93 -28.30 4.37
N GLU A 97 -28.14 -28.73 5.35
CA GLU A 97 -26.69 -28.58 5.37
C GLU A 97 -26.06 -29.98 5.30
N ARG A 98 -25.15 -30.17 4.35
CA ARG A 98 -24.36 -31.40 4.21
C ARG A 98 -22.87 -31.04 4.20
N LYS A 99 -22.10 -31.70 5.05
CA LYS A 99 -20.63 -31.67 4.99
C LYS A 99 -20.16 -32.49 3.79
N LEU A 100 -19.27 -31.93 2.97
CA LEU A 100 -18.62 -32.67 1.89
C LEU A 100 -17.52 -33.56 2.46
N GLU A 101 -17.38 -34.76 1.90
CA GLU A 101 -16.24 -35.62 2.21
C GLU A 101 -14.97 -35.08 1.55
N LEU A 102 -13.80 -35.39 2.13
CA LEU A 102 -12.52 -34.85 1.65
C LEU A 102 -12.19 -35.27 0.21
N ASP A 103 -12.68 -36.44 -0.21
CA ASP A 103 -12.51 -37.01 -1.55
C ASP A 103 -13.64 -36.68 -2.53
N ASP A 104 -14.67 -35.94 -2.10
CA ASP A 104 -15.69 -35.43 -3.00
C ASP A 104 -15.08 -34.42 -4.00
N ASN A 105 -15.72 -34.27 -5.16
CA ASN A 105 -15.35 -33.29 -6.18
C ASN A 105 -16.36 -32.13 -6.18
N PRO A 106 -16.04 -30.96 -5.56
CA PRO A 106 -17.02 -29.90 -5.35
C PRO A 106 -17.68 -29.37 -6.63
N LEU A 107 -16.95 -29.33 -7.75
CA LEU A 107 -17.51 -28.87 -9.02
C LEU A 107 -18.57 -29.85 -9.58
N PHE A 108 -18.34 -31.16 -9.43
CA PHE A 108 -19.35 -32.17 -9.76
C PHE A 108 -20.55 -32.11 -8.81
N VAL A 109 -20.32 -31.88 -7.51
CA VAL A 109 -21.38 -31.66 -6.53
C VAL A 109 -22.25 -30.48 -6.96
N GLN A 110 -21.64 -29.36 -7.36
CA GLN A 110 -22.37 -28.18 -7.85
C GLN A 110 -23.17 -28.46 -9.11
N LEU A 111 -22.56 -29.13 -10.10
CA LEU A 111 -23.22 -29.46 -11.37
C LEU A 111 -24.47 -30.33 -11.15
N ASN A 112 -24.45 -31.19 -10.12
CA ASN A 112 -25.58 -32.05 -9.76
C ASN A 112 -26.75 -31.31 -9.10
N TRP A 113 -26.59 -30.06 -8.65
CA TRP A 113 -27.71 -29.28 -8.09
C TRP A 113 -28.85 -29.05 -9.10
N ASN A 114 -28.53 -29.06 -10.40
CA ASN A 114 -29.51 -28.92 -11.48
C ASN A 114 -30.52 -30.09 -11.55
N ARG A 115 -30.11 -31.29 -11.12
CA ARG A 115 -30.99 -32.48 -11.13
C ARG A 115 -32.15 -32.34 -10.14
N ASP A 116 -31.96 -31.54 -9.10
CA ASP A 116 -32.94 -31.36 -8.01
C ASP A 116 -33.58 -29.94 -8.00
N ASN A 117 -33.28 -29.08 -8.98
CA ASN A 117 -33.67 -27.66 -9.01
C ASN A 117 -33.34 -26.91 -7.70
N ARG A 118 -32.19 -27.25 -7.09
CA ARG A 118 -31.79 -26.68 -5.79
C ARG A 118 -30.83 -25.53 -5.98
N GLU A 119 -31.18 -24.36 -5.46
CA GLU A 119 -30.18 -23.33 -5.22
C GLU A 119 -29.36 -23.69 -3.98
N GLY A 120 -28.05 -23.70 -4.13
CA GLY A 120 -27.10 -24.08 -3.09
C GLY A 120 -25.97 -23.07 -2.96
N ARG A 121 -25.31 -23.09 -1.81
CA ARG A 121 -24.07 -22.33 -1.57
C ARG A 121 -23.05 -23.20 -0.86
N PHE A 122 -21.78 -23.00 -1.19
CA PHE A 122 -20.68 -23.65 -0.48
C PHE A 122 -20.19 -22.77 0.67
N VAL A 123 -20.14 -23.30 1.88
CA VAL A 123 -19.72 -22.59 3.08
C VAL A 123 -18.55 -23.31 3.73
N LEU A 124 -17.47 -22.57 3.96
CA LEU A 124 -16.31 -23.02 4.70
C LEU A 124 -16.51 -22.68 6.19
N LYS A 125 -16.49 -23.70 7.05
CA LYS A 125 -16.67 -23.56 8.51
C LYS A 125 -15.47 -24.12 9.25
N LYS A 126 -15.13 -23.51 10.39
CA LYS A 126 -14.05 -23.96 11.26
C LYS A 126 -14.48 -25.20 12.07
N ASP A 127 -13.62 -26.21 12.16
CA ASP A 127 -13.88 -27.36 13.02
C ASP A 127 -13.66 -27.01 14.50
N GLN A 128 -14.66 -27.28 15.34
CA GLN A 128 -14.63 -26.98 16.78
C GLN A 128 -13.60 -27.82 17.57
N LYS A 129 -13.17 -28.98 17.06
CA LYS A 129 -12.20 -29.87 17.76
C LYS A 129 -10.83 -29.25 18.01
N SER A 130 -10.46 -28.21 17.28
CA SER A 130 -9.20 -27.48 17.47
C SER A 130 -9.22 -26.48 18.64
N LEU A 131 -10.39 -26.21 19.23
CA LEU A 131 -10.55 -25.35 20.40
C LEU A 131 -10.25 -26.10 21.73
N GLU A 132 -10.67 -27.36 21.84
CA GLU A 132 -10.48 -28.18 23.05
C GLU A 132 -9.00 -28.53 23.34
N ILE A 133 -8.17 -28.62 22.30
CA ILE A 133 -6.73 -28.90 22.44
C ILE A 133 -5.98 -27.68 23.04
N LYS A 134 -6.47 -26.46 22.77
CA LYS A 134 -5.89 -25.22 23.33
C LYS A 134 -6.35 -24.94 24.76
N GLU A 135 -7.56 -25.34 25.14
CA GLU A 135 -8.01 -25.21 26.54
C GLU A 135 -7.33 -26.22 27.46
N LYS A 136 -7.15 -27.48 27.03
CA LYS A 136 -6.44 -28.49 27.83
C LYS A 136 -4.94 -28.24 28.02
N SER A 137 -4.31 -27.46 27.14
CA SER A 137 -2.90 -27.09 27.28
C SER A 137 -2.68 -25.87 28.17
N GLN A 138 -3.73 -25.09 28.49
CA GLN A 138 -3.65 -23.96 29.42
C GLN A 138 -3.97 -24.31 30.89
N GLU A 139 -4.55 -25.49 31.17
CA GLU A 139 -4.88 -25.88 32.54
C GLU A 139 -3.73 -26.53 33.34
N LYS A 140 -2.60 -26.89 32.70
CA LYS A 140 -1.49 -27.57 33.39
C LYS A 140 -0.33 -26.70 33.89
N GLU A 141 -0.37 -25.39 33.68
CA GLU A 141 0.63 -24.46 34.27
C GLU A 141 -0.05 -23.31 35.04
N LYS A 142 -0.77 -23.65 36.11
CA LYS A 142 -1.01 -22.71 37.22
C LYS A 142 -0.25 -23.17 38.45
N GLY A 143 1.03 -22.84 38.48
CA GLY A 143 1.84 -22.78 39.69
C GLY A 143 2.73 -21.54 39.66
N GLY A 144 2.37 -20.49 40.43
CA GLY A 144 3.33 -19.45 40.85
C GLY A 144 3.28 -18.08 40.16
N VAL A 145 2.14 -17.41 40.24
CA VAL A 145 1.92 -15.99 40.63
C VAL A 145 3.11 -14.97 40.61
N MET A 146 2.92 -13.98 39.72
CA MET A 146 3.09 -12.50 39.85
C MET A 146 4.41 -11.73 39.63
N GLN A 147 4.26 -10.79 38.67
CA GLN A 147 4.60 -9.36 38.67
C GLN A 147 6.03 -8.86 38.44
N SER A 148 6.18 -8.28 37.24
CA SER A 148 6.50 -6.86 36.99
C SER A 148 7.95 -6.47 36.65
N PHE A 149 8.00 -5.52 35.69
CA PHE A 149 9.02 -4.51 35.40
C PHE A 149 10.35 -4.86 34.68
N LYS A 150 10.46 -4.19 33.51
CA LYS A 150 11.57 -3.33 33.04
C LYS A 150 12.90 -3.92 32.57
N ARG A 151 13.31 -3.36 31.42
CA ARG A 151 14.68 -2.98 31.00
C ARG A 151 15.59 -4.17 30.69
N THR A 152 16.59 -4.15 29.81
CA THR A 152 17.28 -3.12 29.01
C THR A 152 18.19 -3.89 28.05
N LEU A 153 18.61 -3.21 26.98
CA LEU A 153 19.87 -3.40 26.23
C LEU A 153 20.94 -4.25 26.95
N SER A 154 21.45 -5.28 26.26
CA SER A 154 22.75 -5.89 26.59
C SER A 154 23.68 -5.75 25.40
N ARG A 155 24.63 -4.82 25.54
CA ARG A 155 25.94 -4.88 24.87
C ARG A 155 26.64 -6.18 25.31
N LYS A 156 27.43 -6.79 24.41
CA LYS A 156 28.38 -7.85 24.76
C LYS A 156 29.78 -7.47 24.30
N ASP A 157 30.49 -6.91 25.28
CA ASP A 157 31.87 -7.16 25.71
C ASP A 157 33.06 -7.17 24.73
N LYS A 158 33.92 -6.17 24.97
CA LYS A 158 35.38 -6.20 24.82
C LYS A 158 36.00 -7.04 25.95
N LYS A 159 36.95 -7.92 25.60
CA LYS A 159 37.93 -8.51 26.53
C LYS A 159 39.19 -7.64 26.55
N LYS A 160 39.62 -7.30 27.76
CA LYS A 160 40.85 -6.55 28.13
C LYS A 160 42.10 -7.32 27.72
N ASP A 161 43.17 -6.59 27.38
CA ASP A 161 44.44 -6.74 28.08
C ASP A 161 45.24 -5.42 28.14
N LYS A 162 45.90 -5.25 29.29
CA LYS A 162 46.74 -4.13 29.74
C LYS A 162 48.09 -4.10 29.00
N ASN A 163 48.67 -2.93 28.73
CA ASN A 163 49.62 -2.24 29.63
C ASN A 163 50.35 -1.05 28.98
N ARG A 164 50.66 -0.07 29.85
CA ARG A 164 51.83 0.84 29.89
C ARG A 164 51.95 2.05 28.94
N ASN A 165 51.73 3.21 29.58
CA ASN A 165 52.64 4.34 29.81
C ASN A 165 53.17 5.25 28.68
N LYS A 166 52.90 6.54 28.95
CA LYS A 166 53.77 7.74 28.90
C LYS A 166 53.91 8.53 27.60
N GLU A 167 53.62 9.84 27.77
CA GLU A 167 54.32 11.03 27.24
C GLU A 167 54.26 11.19 25.70
N THR A 168 54.02 12.34 25.07
CA THR A 168 54.38 13.75 25.36
C THR A 168 53.63 14.63 24.32
N GLU A 169 53.36 15.90 24.66
CA GLU A 169 53.57 17.16 23.88
C GLU A 169 53.56 17.10 22.32
N GLU A 170 53.06 18.06 21.52
CA GLU A 170 52.76 19.48 21.66
C GLU A 170 52.29 20.01 20.26
N LYS A 171 51.86 21.29 20.24
CA LYS A 171 51.66 22.25 19.11
C LYS A 171 50.25 22.34 18.48
N ARG A 172 49.44 23.35 18.89
CA ARG A 172 49.38 24.79 18.47
C ARG A 172 48.89 24.97 17.02
N SER A 173 47.64 25.43 16.81
CA SER A 173 47.19 26.85 16.65
C SER A 173 47.61 27.43 15.28
N THR A 174 46.87 28.19 14.47
CA THR A 174 45.77 29.18 14.58
C THR A 174 45.55 29.62 13.11
N GLU A 175 44.37 29.89 12.53
CA GLU A 175 43.46 31.06 12.61
C GLU A 175 42.42 30.85 11.47
N ASN A 176 41.10 30.89 11.70
CA ASN A 176 40.17 32.04 11.54
C ASN A 176 40.21 32.69 10.13
N LEU A 177 39.11 32.90 9.39
CA LEU A 177 37.85 33.60 9.76
C LEU A 177 36.76 33.47 8.64
N MET A 178 35.50 33.75 9.02
CA MET A 178 34.31 34.17 8.21
C MET A 178 33.20 33.14 7.87
N ASN A 179 32.21 33.09 8.78
CA ASN A 179 30.91 33.80 8.69
C ASN A 179 29.64 32.93 8.83
N ASN A 180 29.27 32.71 10.09
CA ASN A 180 27.96 32.93 10.72
C ASN A 180 26.66 32.65 9.96
N ASN A 181 26.05 31.50 10.27
CA ASN A 181 24.60 31.35 10.46
C ASN A 181 24.40 30.38 11.64
N SER A 182 24.20 30.93 12.85
CA SER A 182 23.97 30.11 14.05
C SER A 182 22.49 29.77 14.18
N ILE A 183 22.15 28.51 13.89
CA ILE A 183 20.91 27.88 14.34
C ILE A 183 21.01 27.74 15.87
N TYR A 184 20.17 28.45 16.62
CA TYR A 184 20.04 28.23 18.07
C TYR A 184 18.99 27.16 18.31
N VAL A 185 19.42 26.04 18.89
CA VAL A 185 18.54 25.04 19.54
C VAL A 185 18.62 25.31 21.03
N SER A 186 17.53 25.72 21.66
CA SER A 186 17.45 25.89 23.12
C SER A 186 16.77 24.66 23.73
N ASP A 187 17.54 23.85 24.45
CA ASP A 187 17.01 22.82 25.35
C ASP A 187 16.54 23.48 26.66
N TYR A 188 15.27 23.32 27.01
CA TYR A 188 14.74 23.73 28.32
C TYR A 188 14.62 22.49 29.23
N GLU A 189 15.59 22.31 30.12
CA GLU A 189 15.44 21.45 31.30
C GLU A 189 14.85 22.25 32.47
N THR A 190 13.71 21.78 32.98
CA THR A 190 13.01 22.36 34.13
C THR A 190 13.72 22.02 35.45
N LYS A 191 14.24 23.02 36.17
CA LYS A 191 14.58 22.91 37.59
C LYS A 191 13.61 23.72 38.44
N LYS A 192 12.93 23.04 39.37
CA LYS A 192 12.03 23.63 40.37
C LYS A 192 12.79 24.11 41.62
N SER A 193 12.47 25.35 41.97
CA SER A 193 12.13 25.92 43.29
C SER A 193 13.17 26.19 44.38
N GLY A 194 13.10 27.44 44.84
CA GLY A 194 13.34 27.97 46.19
C GLY A 194 14.04 29.32 46.09
N GLY A 195 13.53 30.49 46.47
CA GLY A 195 12.32 30.98 47.15
C GLY A 195 12.64 32.42 47.63
N LEU A 196 11.61 33.23 47.93
CA LEU A 196 11.64 34.64 48.43
C LEU A 196 11.89 35.69 47.33
N GLY A 197 11.11 36.75 47.12
CA GLY A 197 9.96 37.35 47.81
C GLY A 197 9.90 38.81 47.32
N GLY A 198 8.75 39.28 46.82
CA GLY A 198 8.63 40.67 46.35
C GLY A 198 7.30 40.93 45.63
N LYS A 199 6.42 41.68 46.29
CA LYS A 199 5.13 42.13 45.78
C LYS A 199 5.33 43.12 44.62
N HIS A 200 4.77 42.82 43.45
CA HIS A 200 4.20 43.84 42.56
C HIS A 200 2.99 43.23 41.84
N LYS A 201 1.85 43.92 41.92
CA LYS A 201 0.65 43.63 41.14
C LYS A 201 0.93 44.05 39.70
N ASP A 202 1.00 43.10 38.80
CA ASP A 202 0.63 43.27 37.39
C ASP A 202 0.06 41.95 36.89
N ASN A 203 -1.10 42.04 36.27
CA ASN A 203 -1.79 40.92 35.64
C ASN A 203 -1.19 40.75 34.23
N PRO A 204 -0.69 39.56 33.86
CA PRO A 204 -0.91 39.12 32.49
C PRO A 204 -1.37 37.67 32.48
N HIS A 205 -2.65 37.51 32.21
CA HIS A 205 -3.21 36.32 31.60
C HIS A 205 -2.71 36.28 30.13
N LEU A 206 -1.46 35.86 29.92
CA LEU A 206 -0.93 35.50 28.61
C LEU A 206 -0.54 34.03 28.69
N SER A 207 -1.43 33.22 28.13
CA SER A 207 -1.34 31.79 27.89
C SER A 207 0.08 31.25 27.75
N ASP A 208 0.46 30.38 28.68
CA ASP A 208 1.42 29.29 28.48
C ASP A 208 0.92 28.42 27.32
N ASP A 209 1.25 28.78 26.08
CA ASP A 209 1.18 27.85 24.96
C ASP A 209 2.58 27.22 24.82
N PRO A 210 2.72 25.89 24.88
CA PRO A 210 4.00 25.24 24.65
C PRO A 210 4.40 25.51 23.20
N GLY A 211 5.23 26.53 22.99
CA GLY A 211 5.73 26.92 21.68
C GLY A 211 6.31 25.72 20.95
N LEU A 212 6.22 25.73 19.61
CA LEU A 212 6.79 24.67 18.78
C LEU A 212 8.24 24.38 19.23
N PRO A 213 8.63 23.10 19.32
CA PRO A 213 9.97 22.72 19.76
C PRO A 213 11.08 23.29 18.86
N ILE A 214 10.72 23.71 17.64
CA ILE A 214 11.60 24.38 16.68
C ILE A 214 10.86 25.57 16.09
N GLY A 215 11.46 26.77 16.18
CA GLY A 215 11.00 27.99 15.53
C GLY A 215 12.05 28.52 14.57
N VAL A 216 11.62 29.07 13.43
CA VAL A 216 12.51 29.71 12.45
C VAL A 216 12.23 31.19 12.40
N THR A 217 13.20 32.03 12.73
CA THR A 217 13.09 33.50 12.61
C THR A 217 14.00 33.99 11.49
N PHE A 218 13.48 34.83 10.59
CA PHE A 218 14.24 35.48 9.53
C PHE A 218 13.83 36.95 9.42
N SER A 219 14.75 37.79 8.94
CA SER A 219 14.43 39.20 8.64
C SER A 219 13.62 39.30 7.35
N GLU A 220 12.80 40.34 7.22
CA GLU A 220 12.06 40.63 5.99
C GLU A 220 12.96 40.69 4.76
N SER A 221 14.16 41.27 4.90
CA SER A 221 15.15 41.37 3.81
C SER A 221 15.68 40.01 3.34
N SER A 222 15.62 38.98 4.19
CA SER A 222 16.11 37.63 3.89
C SER A 222 15.01 36.64 3.48
N GLU A 223 13.73 37.03 3.61
CA GLU A 223 12.57 36.15 3.36
C GLU A 223 12.62 35.51 1.97
N HIS A 224 12.79 36.31 0.91
CA HIS A 224 12.82 35.79 -0.46
C HIS A 224 14.00 34.84 -0.67
N GLY A 225 15.18 35.17 -0.14
CA GLY A 225 16.38 34.33 -0.22
C GLY A 225 16.16 32.99 0.49
N PHE A 226 15.57 33.02 1.68
CA PHE A 226 15.22 31.85 2.47
C PHE A 226 14.20 30.96 1.76
N LEU A 227 13.07 31.52 1.31
CA LEU A 227 12.06 30.75 0.57
C LEU A 227 12.62 30.17 -0.73
N SER A 228 13.52 30.89 -1.40
CA SER A 228 14.21 30.40 -2.59
C SER A 228 15.15 29.24 -2.27
N ALA A 229 15.93 29.34 -1.18
CA ALA A 229 16.77 28.26 -0.65
C ALA A 229 15.96 26.98 -0.42
N VAL A 230 14.81 27.10 0.25
CA VAL A 230 13.96 25.96 0.59
C VAL A 230 13.19 25.43 -0.61
N ILE A 231 12.67 26.28 -1.50
CA ILE A 231 11.75 25.85 -2.57
C ILE A 231 12.46 25.59 -3.90
N ASN A 232 13.39 26.45 -4.31
CA ASN A 232 13.99 26.35 -5.64
C ASN A 232 15.23 25.45 -5.69
N TYR A 233 15.93 25.29 -4.57
CA TYR A 233 17.21 24.57 -4.53
C TYR A 233 17.16 23.23 -3.79
N THR A 234 16.00 22.83 -3.26
CA THR A 234 15.82 21.50 -2.66
C THR A 234 15.19 20.52 -3.64
N ASN A 235 15.62 19.27 -3.57
CA ASN A 235 14.98 18.15 -4.24
C ASN A 235 15.17 16.87 -3.42
N SER A 236 14.55 15.77 -3.84
CA SER A 236 14.61 14.47 -3.14
C SER A 236 16.01 13.91 -2.92
N SER A 237 17.00 14.34 -3.70
CA SER A 237 18.38 13.84 -3.64
C SER A 237 19.26 14.70 -2.73
N THR A 238 18.86 15.95 -2.43
CA THR A 238 19.65 16.89 -1.63
C THR A 238 19.25 16.90 -0.15
N VAL A 239 18.16 16.22 0.22
CA VAL A 239 17.64 16.22 1.59
C VAL A 239 17.61 14.80 2.17
N HIS A 240 18.04 14.64 3.43
CA HIS A 240 17.89 13.37 4.15
C HIS A 240 16.46 13.17 4.65
N PHE A 241 15.84 14.24 5.15
CA PHE A 241 14.44 14.24 5.54
C PHE A 241 13.57 14.78 4.42
N HIS A 242 12.85 13.89 3.72
CA HIS A 242 12.15 14.22 2.47
C HIS A 242 10.97 15.19 2.63
N LEU A 243 10.39 15.30 3.82
CA LEU A 243 9.35 16.28 4.14
C LEU A 243 9.93 17.58 4.73
N SER A 244 11.25 17.73 4.84
CA SER A 244 11.84 18.91 5.48
C SER A 244 11.36 20.25 4.90
N PRO A 245 11.14 20.41 3.58
CA PRO A 245 10.55 21.65 3.07
C PRO A 245 9.19 21.98 3.72
N ALA A 246 8.26 21.03 3.82
CA ALA A 246 6.95 21.28 4.43
C ALA A 246 7.05 21.77 5.88
N PHE A 247 7.90 21.12 6.68
CA PHE A 247 8.09 21.48 8.09
C PHE A 247 8.77 22.85 8.25
N ILE A 248 9.79 23.14 7.44
CA ILE A 248 10.50 24.41 7.47
C ILE A 248 9.58 25.56 7.04
N LEU A 249 8.79 25.36 5.98
CA LEU A 249 7.83 26.34 5.49
C LEU A 249 6.70 26.58 6.51
N TYR A 250 6.22 25.55 7.19
CA TYR A 250 5.26 25.70 8.27
C TYR A 250 5.85 26.45 9.47
N ALA A 251 7.08 26.15 9.89
CA ALA A 251 7.75 26.90 10.95
C ALA A 251 7.93 28.39 10.58
N ALA A 252 8.23 28.68 9.32
CA ALA A 252 8.30 30.04 8.80
C ALA A 252 6.93 30.74 8.82
N ALA A 253 5.85 30.05 8.44
CA ALA A 253 4.49 30.56 8.53
C ALA A 253 4.08 30.88 9.97
N ARG A 254 4.41 30.01 10.93
CA ARG A 254 4.18 30.25 12.37
C ARG A 254 4.99 31.43 12.89
N SER A 255 6.24 31.62 12.46
CA SER A 255 7.00 32.82 12.84
C SER A 255 6.37 34.10 12.28
N ALA A 256 5.81 34.04 11.07
CA ALA A 256 5.14 35.17 10.44
C ALA A 256 3.81 35.56 11.10
N LEU A 257 3.23 34.73 11.98
CA LEU A 257 2.10 35.12 12.83
C LEU A 257 2.47 36.28 13.76
N LYS A 258 3.68 36.24 14.34
CA LYS A 258 4.15 37.28 15.26
C LYS A 258 4.25 38.65 14.60
N THR A 259 4.47 38.66 13.28
CA THR A 259 4.58 39.86 12.47
C THR A 259 3.31 40.16 11.66
N GLN A 260 2.21 39.41 11.85
CA GLN A 260 0.95 39.55 11.10
C GLN A 260 1.09 39.41 9.57
N ARG A 261 2.04 38.59 9.10
CA ARG A 261 2.36 38.40 7.67
C ARG A 261 2.19 36.97 7.17
N ALA A 262 1.55 36.12 7.96
CA ALA A 262 1.33 34.71 7.62
C ALA A 262 0.63 34.55 6.27
N THR A 263 -0.39 35.36 5.95
CA THR A 263 -1.11 35.28 4.68
C THR A 263 -0.24 35.61 3.48
N GLU A 264 0.59 36.66 3.56
CA GLU A 264 1.50 37.06 2.48
C GLU A 264 2.53 35.97 2.21
N ILE A 265 3.15 35.45 3.27
CA ILE A 265 4.24 34.51 3.13
C ILE A 265 3.75 33.15 2.61
N THR A 266 2.60 32.64 3.08
CA THR A 266 2.07 31.36 2.59
C THR A 266 1.59 31.46 1.14
N ASN A 267 1.03 32.60 0.71
CA ASN A 267 0.73 32.85 -0.69
C ASN A 267 2.00 32.85 -1.56
N LYS A 268 3.08 33.46 -1.08
CA LYS A 268 4.38 33.45 -1.75
C LYS A 268 4.99 32.05 -1.82
N MET A 269 4.89 31.27 -0.75
CA MET A 269 5.30 29.84 -0.72
C MET A 269 4.54 29.03 -1.76
N ALA A 270 3.22 29.18 -1.85
CA ALA A 270 2.39 28.51 -2.84
C ALA A 270 2.78 28.92 -4.27
N ALA A 271 2.94 30.22 -4.53
CA ALA A 271 3.36 30.72 -5.86
C ALA A 271 4.74 30.19 -6.29
N MET A 272 5.72 30.16 -5.36
CA MET A 272 7.05 29.61 -5.63
C MET A 272 7.00 28.11 -5.90
N THR A 273 6.27 27.36 -5.07
CA THR A 273 6.09 25.92 -5.24
C THR A 273 5.42 25.59 -6.58
N GLY A 274 4.41 26.38 -6.96
CA GLY A 274 3.74 26.24 -8.26
C GLY A 274 4.68 26.42 -9.44
N ARG A 275 5.60 27.40 -9.37
CA ARG A 275 6.64 27.57 -10.41
C ARG A 275 7.59 26.38 -10.49
N VAL A 276 7.96 25.77 -9.36
CA VAL A 276 8.83 24.59 -9.36
C VAL A 276 8.12 23.38 -9.96
N ILE A 277 6.87 23.11 -9.54
CA ILE A 277 6.04 22.04 -10.11
C ILE A 277 5.88 22.24 -11.62
N GLN A 278 5.62 23.47 -12.07
CA GLN A 278 5.48 23.80 -13.49
C GLN A 278 6.76 23.54 -14.30
N ARG A 279 7.92 23.94 -13.77
CA ARG A 279 9.22 23.72 -14.45
C ARG A 279 9.61 22.24 -14.51
N GLN A 280 9.15 21.43 -13.55
CA GLN A 280 9.54 20.03 -13.39
C GLN A 280 8.40 19.05 -13.74
N GLN A 281 7.41 19.45 -14.54
CA GLN A 281 6.23 18.63 -14.90
C GLN A 281 6.54 17.32 -15.65
N GLY A 282 7.75 17.15 -16.19
CA GLY A 282 8.19 15.90 -16.83
C GLY A 282 8.96 14.96 -15.91
N ILE A 283 9.28 15.37 -14.69
CA ILE A 283 10.20 14.65 -13.81
C ILE A 283 9.38 14.00 -12.68
N ALA A 284 9.06 12.72 -12.81
CA ALA A 284 8.28 11.98 -11.83
C ALA A 284 8.81 12.13 -10.39
N GLY A 285 10.14 12.06 -10.22
CA GLY A 285 10.81 12.24 -8.93
C GLY A 285 10.49 13.58 -8.26
N ALA A 286 10.59 14.67 -9.02
CA ALA A 286 10.28 16.01 -8.55
C ALA A 286 8.79 16.18 -8.22
N LEU A 287 7.92 15.63 -9.07
CA LEU A 287 6.47 15.70 -8.87
C LEU A 287 6.05 14.93 -7.61
N SER A 288 6.57 13.73 -7.38
CA SER A 288 6.32 13.00 -6.13
C SER A 288 6.83 13.75 -4.90
N PHE A 289 8.01 14.35 -4.99
CA PHE A 289 8.61 15.12 -3.89
C PHE A 289 7.78 16.36 -3.53
N TRP A 290 7.39 17.16 -4.53
CA TRP A 290 6.58 18.36 -4.32
C TRP A 290 5.13 18.05 -4.02
N MET A 291 4.55 16.97 -4.56
CA MET A 291 3.22 16.51 -4.17
C MET A 291 3.18 16.18 -2.68
N ALA A 292 4.16 15.42 -2.17
CA ALA A 292 4.25 15.07 -0.75
C ALA A 292 4.38 16.32 0.14
N ASN A 293 5.38 17.17 -0.13
CA ASN A 293 5.63 18.39 0.66
C ASN A 293 4.45 19.38 0.61
N THR A 294 3.84 19.58 -0.56
CA THR A 294 2.68 20.47 -0.71
C THR A 294 1.47 19.94 0.05
N SER A 295 1.23 18.62 -0.01
CA SER A 295 0.12 17.99 0.72
C SER A 295 0.29 18.05 2.23
N GLU A 296 1.53 17.91 2.72
CA GLU A 296 1.84 18.00 4.15
C GLU A 296 1.78 19.45 4.64
N LEU A 297 2.31 20.42 3.87
CA LEU A 297 2.18 21.84 4.21
C LEU A 297 0.71 22.27 4.24
N LEU A 298 -0.10 21.84 3.27
CA LEU A 298 -1.54 22.07 3.25
C LEU A 298 -2.21 21.48 4.50
N ASN A 299 -1.81 20.26 4.89
CA ASN A 299 -2.32 19.60 6.08
C ASN A 299 -2.01 20.41 7.35
N PHE A 300 -0.78 20.91 7.49
CA PHE A 300 -0.39 21.77 8.61
C PHE A 300 -1.20 23.07 8.67
N LEU A 301 -1.32 23.78 7.54
CA LEU A 301 -2.08 25.03 7.50
C LEU A 301 -3.56 24.83 7.84
N LYS A 302 -4.18 23.73 7.37
CA LYS A 302 -5.59 23.43 7.66
C LYS A 302 -5.88 23.10 9.12
N HIS A 303 -4.96 22.43 9.80
CA HIS A 303 -5.18 21.94 11.17
C HIS A 303 -4.59 22.86 12.25
N ASP A 304 -3.79 23.85 11.86
CA ASP A 304 -3.31 24.87 12.78
C ASP A 304 -4.44 25.86 13.12
N LYS A 305 -4.70 26.03 14.42
CA LYS A 305 -5.83 26.82 14.92
C LYS A 305 -5.73 28.31 14.56
N ASP A 306 -4.51 28.84 14.47
CA ASP A 306 -4.27 30.27 14.25
C ASP A 306 -4.04 30.55 12.77
N LEU A 307 -3.29 29.69 12.07
CA LEU A 307 -3.02 29.84 10.63
C LEU A 307 -4.21 29.45 9.77
N GLY A 308 -5.02 28.47 10.18
CA GLY A 308 -6.14 27.94 9.40
C GLY A 308 -7.07 29.04 8.86
N PRO A 309 -7.66 29.88 9.72
CA PRO A 309 -8.60 30.92 9.29
C PRO A 309 -7.99 32.02 8.41
N ILE A 310 -6.70 32.32 8.57
CA ILE A 310 -6.05 33.46 7.88
C ILE A 310 -5.31 33.06 6.60
N THR A 311 -5.17 31.75 6.34
CA THR A 311 -4.41 31.22 5.20
C THR A 311 -5.26 30.53 4.14
N GLU A 312 -6.59 30.68 4.18
CA GLU A 312 -7.56 30.01 3.29
C GLU A 312 -7.20 30.09 1.80
N GLN A 313 -6.79 31.27 1.31
CA GLN A 313 -6.40 31.43 -0.10
C GLN A 313 -5.17 30.58 -0.46
N SER A 314 -4.17 30.55 0.41
CA SER A 314 -2.97 29.73 0.19
C SER A 314 -3.30 28.23 0.30
N GLN A 315 -4.24 27.83 1.17
CA GLN A 315 -4.70 26.46 1.25
C GLN A 315 -5.41 26.00 -0.03
N LEU A 316 -6.26 26.85 -0.62
CA LEU A 316 -6.87 26.59 -1.93
C LEU A 316 -5.81 26.42 -3.01
N ASN A 317 -4.84 27.35 -3.07
CA ASN A 317 -3.75 27.30 -4.04
C ASN A 317 -2.91 26.03 -3.89
N LEU A 318 -2.52 25.67 -2.66
CA LEU A 318 -1.77 24.46 -2.37
C LEU A 318 -2.57 23.20 -2.75
N SER A 319 -3.88 23.17 -2.50
CA SER A 319 -4.74 22.06 -2.92
C SER A 319 -4.73 21.87 -4.45
N HIS A 320 -4.81 22.98 -5.20
CA HIS A 320 -4.69 22.94 -6.65
C HIS A 320 -3.30 22.45 -7.11
N LEU A 321 -2.24 22.83 -6.40
CA LEU A 321 -0.88 22.37 -6.68
C LEU A 321 -0.68 20.88 -6.38
N VAL A 322 -1.27 20.35 -5.30
CA VAL A 322 -1.29 18.90 -5.03
C VAL A 322 -1.92 18.16 -6.20
N HIS A 323 -3.09 18.62 -6.67
CA HIS A 323 -3.77 18.02 -7.82
C HIS A 323 -2.94 18.14 -9.11
N THR A 324 -2.29 19.28 -9.35
CA THR A 324 -1.44 19.52 -10.52
C THR A 324 -0.23 18.58 -10.52
N ALA A 325 0.45 18.43 -9.37
CA ALA A 325 1.57 17.51 -9.23
C ALA A 325 1.15 16.05 -9.38
N TYR A 326 0.01 15.67 -8.78
CA TYR A 326 -0.58 14.33 -8.93
C TYR A 326 -0.90 14.01 -10.39
N SER A 327 -1.56 14.94 -11.10
CA SER A 327 -1.94 14.76 -12.51
C SER A 327 -0.71 14.68 -13.42
N GLY A 328 0.31 15.48 -13.15
CA GLY A 328 1.60 15.39 -13.84
C GLY A 328 2.27 14.04 -13.62
N LEU A 329 2.32 13.57 -12.37
CA LEU A 329 2.93 12.29 -12.02
C LEU A 329 2.20 11.12 -12.69
N LEU A 330 0.86 11.13 -12.64
CA LEU A 330 0.03 10.14 -13.31
C LEU A 330 0.33 10.10 -14.81
N ARG A 331 0.44 11.27 -15.46
CA ARG A 331 0.78 11.37 -16.88
C ARG A 331 2.17 10.83 -17.19
N CYS A 332 3.18 11.13 -16.36
CA CYS A 332 4.52 10.58 -16.52
C CYS A 332 4.51 9.05 -16.48
N LEU A 333 3.87 8.45 -15.48
CA LEU A 333 3.81 7.01 -15.31
C LEU A 333 2.98 6.33 -16.41
N GLN A 334 1.83 6.91 -16.79
CA GLN A 334 1.03 6.42 -17.92
C GLN A 334 1.80 6.46 -19.23
N SER A 335 2.60 7.50 -19.46
CA SER A 335 3.46 7.63 -20.65
C SER A 335 4.51 6.51 -20.70
N GLU A 336 5.20 6.22 -19.60
CA GLU A 336 6.16 5.10 -19.53
C GLU A 336 5.47 3.74 -19.71
N LEU A 337 4.34 3.51 -19.03
CA LEU A 337 3.56 2.28 -19.20
C LEU A 337 3.15 2.08 -20.66
N LYS A 338 2.65 3.12 -21.33
CA LYS A 338 2.19 3.06 -22.72
C LYS A 338 3.29 2.63 -23.70
N LYS A 339 4.57 2.88 -23.40
CA LYS A 339 5.70 2.42 -24.24
C LYS A 339 5.89 0.91 -24.18
N HIS A 340 5.55 0.28 -23.06
CA HIS A 340 5.84 -1.13 -22.79
C HIS A 340 4.60 -2.03 -22.85
N LEU A 341 3.40 -1.46 -22.70
CA LEU A 341 2.13 -2.18 -22.78
C LEU A 341 1.91 -2.95 -24.10
N PRO A 342 2.34 -2.48 -25.30
CA PRO A 342 2.23 -3.28 -26.53
C PRO A 342 2.89 -4.66 -26.45
N THR A 343 3.90 -4.83 -25.60
CA THR A 343 4.58 -6.11 -25.42
C THR A 343 3.66 -7.19 -24.84
N PHE A 344 2.55 -6.85 -24.19
CA PHE A 344 1.56 -7.82 -23.71
C PHE A 344 0.80 -8.51 -24.85
N LEU A 345 0.78 -7.93 -26.04
CA LEU A 345 0.04 -8.41 -27.21
C LEU A 345 0.91 -9.19 -28.20
N ILE A 346 2.20 -9.37 -27.90
CA ILE A 346 3.13 -10.13 -28.73
C ILE A 346 3.06 -11.62 -28.35
N ASP A 347 3.04 -12.49 -29.35
CA ASP A 347 2.98 -13.94 -29.17
C ASP A 347 4.25 -14.47 -28.46
N PRO A 348 4.11 -15.12 -27.28
CA PRO A 348 5.22 -15.72 -26.54
C PRO A 348 5.94 -16.83 -27.30
N GLU A 349 5.24 -17.56 -28.20
CA GLU A 349 5.83 -18.67 -28.95
C GLU A 349 6.97 -18.20 -29.87
N GLN A 350 6.98 -16.91 -30.26
CA GLN A 350 8.03 -16.31 -31.07
C GLN A 350 9.24 -15.79 -30.27
N HIS A 351 9.14 -15.61 -28.94
CA HIS A 351 10.16 -14.88 -28.16
C HIS A 351 10.59 -15.52 -26.82
N GLY A 352 10.13 -16.72 -26.48
CA GLY A 352 10.59 -17.44 -25.29
C GLY A 352 10.03 -16.91 -23.95
N ALA A 353 10.68 -17.24 -22.83
CA ALA A 353 10.16 -17.02 -21.48
C ALA A 353 10.11 -15.53 -21.10
N LEU A 354 8.89 -15.00 -20.90
CA LEU A 354 8.55 -13.62 -20.51
C LEU A 354 9.18 -12.53 -21.40
N PRO A 355 8.40 -11.91 -22.30
CA PRO A 355 8.88 -10.77 -23.07
C PRO A 355 9.38 -9.65 -22.15
N ALA A 356 10.61 -9.16 -22.40
CA ALA A 356 11.27 -8.11 -21.60
C ALA A 356 10.38 -6.88 -21.30
N GLY A 357 9.39 -6.58 -22.14
CA GLY A 357 8.43 -5.49 -21.92
C GLY A 357 7.48 -5.69 -20.74
N ILE A 358 7.14 -6.92 -20.35
CA ILE A 358 6.34 -7.18 -19.14
C ILE A 358 7.15 -6.78 -17.90
N GLU A 359 8.43 -7.12 -17.86
CA GLU A 359 9.35 -6.71 -16.80
C GLU A 359 9.46 -5.19 -16.71
N LEU A 360 9.50 -4.48 -17.85
CA LEU A 360 9.54 -3.01 -17.88
C LEU A 360 8.26 -2.35 -17.35
N VAL A 361 7.09 -2.96 -17.58
CA VAL A 361 5.82 -2.52 -16.96
C VAL A 361 5.87 -2.69 -15.43
N LEU A 362 6.31 -3.85 -14.95
CA LEU A 362 6.46 -4.10 -13.52
C LEU A 362 7.49 -3.15 -12.89
N ASN A 363 8.63 -2.95 -13.53
CA ASN A 363 9.67 -2.01 -13.10
C ASN A 363 9.13 -0.58 -13.00
N THR A 364 8.30 -0.15 -13.95
CA THR A 364 7.65 1.17 -13.89
C THR A 364 6.75 1.31 -12.66
N LEU A 365 5.93 0.29 -12.36
CA LEU A 365 5.04 0.29 -11.19
C LEU A 365 5.82 0.21 -9.87
N MET A 366 6.83 -0.67 -9.79
CA MET A 366 7.68 -0.83 -8.60
C MET A 366 8.48 0.44 -8.30
N ASN A 367 9.09 1.04 -9.33
CA ASN A 367 9.84 2.29 -9.20
C ASN A 367 8.92 3.45 -8.78
N GLY A 368 7.72 3.53 -9.34
CA GLY A 368 6.70 4.50 -8.91
C GLY A 368 6.32 4.34 -7.43
N MET A 369 6.12 3.11 -6.97
CA MET A 369 5.76 2.81 -5.58
C MET A 369 6.92 3.13 -4.62
N SER A 370 8.14 2.76 -5.00
CA SER A 370 9.36 3.05 -4.24
C SER A 370 9.58 4.55 -4.12
N LEU A 371 9.37 5.29 -5.21
CA LEU A 371 9.50 6.74 -5.24
C LEU A 371 8.52 7.43 -4.29
N LEU A 372 7.24 7.03 -4.30
CA LEU A 372 6.22 7.59 -3.41
C LEU A 372 6.51 7.28 -1.93
N ARG A 373 6.96 6.06 -1.62
CA ARG A 373 7.40 5.69 -0.27
C ARG A 373 8.60 6.52 0.19
N ARG A 374 9.61 6.69 -0.67
CA ARG A 374 10.80 7.49 -0.38
C ARG A 374 10.46 8.95 -0.11
N CYS A 375 9.60 9.55 -0.93
CA CYS A 375 9.13 10.92 -0.73
C CYS A 375 8.12 11.07 0.43
N ARG A 376 7.70 9.98 1.08
CA ARG A 376 6.68 9.94 2.13
C ARG A 376 5.35 10.54 1.69
N ALA A 377 4.91 10.22 0.47
CA ALA A 377 3.61 10.64 -0.01
C ALA A 377 2.47 10.06 0.85
N ASN A 378 1.37 10.79 0.96
CA ASN A 378 0.19 10.33 1.70
C ASN A 378 -0.29 8.97 1.13
N PRO A 379 -0.55 7.96 1.98
CA PRO A 379 -1.03 6.65 1.54
C PRO A 379 -2.31 6.72 0.71
N ALA A 380 -3.24 7.64 1.02
CA ALA A 380 -4.48 7.82 0.27
C ALA A 380 -4.21 8.26 -1.18
N LEU A 381 -3.30 9.23 -1.37
CA LEU A 381 -2.88 9.67 -2.72
C LEU A 381 -2.18 8.55 -3.48
N THR A 382 -1.41 7.73 -2.78
CA THR A 382 -0.70 6.58 -3.38
C THR A 382 -1.69 5.51 -3.86
N ILE A 383 -2.66 5.12 -3.03
CA ILE A 383 -3.71 4.17 -3.38
C ILE A 383 -4.52 4.70 -4.59
N GLN A 384 -4.87 5.99 -4.58
CA GLN A 384 -5.60 6.61 -5.67
C GLN A 384 -4.80 6.59 -6.98
N LEU A 385 -3.50 6.93 -6.92
CA LEU A 385 -2.61 6.91 -8.09
C LEU A 385 -2.54 5.50 -8.70
N PHE A 386 -2.27 4.49 -7.88
CA PHE A 386 -2.15 3.11 -8.36
C PHE A 386 -3.47 2.55 -8.88
N SER A 387 -4.60 2.90 -8.24
CA SER A 387 -5.92 2.54 -8.76
C SER A 387 -6.14 3.09 -10.17
N GLN A 388 -5.74 4.34 -10.42
CA GLN A 388 -5.82 4.96 -11.75
C GLN A 388 -4.85 4.33 -12.75
N LEU A 389 -3.65 3.94 -12.32
CA LEU A 389 -2.68 3.25 -13.19
C LEU A 389 -3.18 1.85 -13.60
N PHE A 390 -3.70 1.06 -12.67
CA PHE A 390 -4.25 -0.25 -12.99
C PHE A 390 -5.49 -0.17 -13.87
N HIS A 391 -6.36 0.82 -13.61
CA HIS A 391 -7.49 1.10 -14.48
C HIS A 391 -7.02 1.49 -15.89
N PHE A 392 -6.01 2.37 -16.01
CA PHE A 392 -5.43 2.73 -17.29
C PHE A 392 -4.86 1.53 -18.05
N ILE A 393 -4.07 0.67 -17.39
CA ILE A 393 -3.54 -0.56 -17.98
C ILE A 393 -4.68 -1.44 -18.51
N SER A 394 -5.70 -1.67 -17.68
CA SER A 394 -6.85 -2.51 -18.02
C SER A 394 -7.63 -1.97 -19.22
N CYS A 395 -7.96 -0.67 -19.20
CA CYS A 395 -8.64 0.00 -20.30
C CYS A 395 -7.80 0.02 -21.58
N TRP A 396 -6.48 0.23 -21.46
CA TRP A 396 -5.59 0.21 -22.61
C TRP A 396 -5.58 -1.16 -23.27
N LEU A 397 -5.35 -2.23 -22.49
CA LEU A 397 -5.33 -3.61 -23.00
C LEU A 397 -6.68 -4.00 -23.61
N PHE A 398 -7.78 -3.72 -22.89
CA PHE A 398 -9.13 -4.01 -23.37
C PHE A 398 -9.41 -3.31 -24.70
N ASN A 399 -9.08 -2.02 -24.80
CA ASN A 399 -9.28 -1.28 -26.04
C ASN A 399 -8.47 -1.88 -27.19
N GLN A 400 -7.22 -2.29 -26.96
CA GLN A 400 -6.42 -2.96 -27.99
C GLN A 400 -7.02 -4.30 -28.45
N LEU A 401 -7.59 -5.09 -27.54
CA LEU A 401 -8.30 -6.34 -27.89
C LEU A 401 -9.57 -6.06 -28.72
N MET A 402 -10.23 -4.93 -28.48
CA MET A 402 -11.49 -4.54 -29.12
C MET A 402 -11.32 -3.75 -30.42
N VAL A 403 -10.14 -3.24 -30.75
CA VAL A 403 -9.90 -2.54 -32.03
C VAL A 403 -10.04 -3.55 -33.19
N PRO A 404 -10.92 -3.28 -34.18
CA PRO A 404 -11.00 -4.07 -35.39
C PRO A 404 -10.02 -3.51 -36.43
N GLU A 405 -8.74 -3.87 -36.34
CA GLU A 405 -7.80 -3.55 -37.43
C GLU A 405 -7.73 -4.67 -38.48
N PRO A 406 -7.73 -4.34 -39.78
CA PRO A 406 -7.50 -5.29 -40.86
C PRO A 406 -6.02 -5.71 -40.84
N GLY A 407 -5.71 -6.72 -40.03
CA GLY A 407 -4.34 -7.17 -39.75
C GLY A 407 -4.09 -7.57 -38.29
N ALA A 408 -5.07 -7.39 -37.40
CA ALA A 408 -4.93 -7.80 -36.00
C ALA A 408 -4.71 -9.32 -35.90
N PRO A 409 -3.62 -9.79 -35.25
CA PRO A 409 -3.25 -11.20 -35.21
C PRO A 409 -4.15 -11.94 -34.23
N GLY A 410 -5.36 -12.33 -34.63
CA GLY A 410 -6.17 -13.32 -33.92
C GLY A 410 -6.33 -13.13 -32.40
N LEU A 411 -6.25 -11.89 -31.88
CA LEU A 411 -6.23 -11.56 -30.45
C LEU A 411 -7.57 -11.87 -29.75
N ARG A 412 -8.60 -12.21 -30.53
CA ARG A 412 -9.92 -12.64 -30.08
C ARG A 412 -10.04 -14.16 -30.18
N SER A 413 -9.10 -14.87 -29.56
CA SER A 413 -9.12 -16.33 -29.46
C SER A 413 -9.14 -16.76 -27.99
N HIS A 414 -9.60 -17.99 -27.71
CA HIS A 414 -9.68 -18.53 -26.34
C HIS A 414 -8.32 -18.45 -25.61
N TYR A 415 -7.23 -18.62 -26.34
CA TYR A 415 -5.85 -18.51 -25.88
C TYR A 415 -5.51 -17.14 -25.24
N TRP A 416 -5.95 -16.03 -25.85
CA TRP A 416 -5.69 -14.68 -25.32
C TRP A 416 -6.58 -14.32 -24.13
N GLY A 417 -7.77 -14.93 -24.04
CA GLY A 417 -8.68 -14.80 -22.90
C GLY A 417 -8.12 -15.43 -21.62
N ASP A 418 -7.64 -16.66 -21.70
CA ASP A 418 -7.05 -17.38 -20.57
C ASP A 418 -5.74 -16.72 -20.08
N ARG A 419 -4.92 -16.20 -21.02
CA ARG A 419 -3.69 -15.47 -20.70
C ARG A 419 -3.96 -14.15 -19.97
N SER A 420 -4.94 -13.37 -20.43
CA SER A 420 -5.32 -12.11 -19.77
C SER A 420 -5.80 -12.34 -18.34
N ALA A 421 -6.49 -13.46 -18.09
CA ALA A 421 -6.91 -13.87 -16.76
C ALA A 421 -5.71 -14.26 -15.87
N SER A 422 -4.77 -15.06 -16.39
CA SER A 422 -3.56 -15.48 -15.66
C SER A 422 -2.65 -14.29 -15.30
N GLU A 423 -2.47 -13.33 -16.20
CA GLU A 423 -1.65 -12.14 -15.95
C GLU A 423 -2.31 -11.18 -14.94
N ALA A 424 -3.64 -11.04 -14.99
CA ALA A 424 -4.40 -10.27 -14.00
C ALA A 424 -4.33 -10.89 -12.58
N GLU A 425 -4.19 -12.21 -12.47
CA GLU A 425 -3.92 -12.90 -11.20
C GLU A 425 -2.50 -12.63 -10.70
N ARG A 426 -1.52 -12.56 -11.59
CA ARG A 426 -0.12 -12.25 -11.26
C ARG A 426 0.06 -10.82 -10.74
N HIS A 427 -0.61 -9.84 -11.36
CA HIS A 427 -0.67 -8.47 -10.86
C HIS A 427 -1.35 -8.35 -9.48
N ARG A 428 -2.31 -9.23 -9.17
CA ARG A 428 -2.93 -9.32 -7.84
C ARG A 428 -1.99 -9.90 -6.78
N GLY A 429 -1.05 -10.78 -7.17
CA GLY A 429 -0.03 -11.34 -6.27
C GLY A 429 1.06 -10.33 -5.88
N LEU A 430 1.47 -9.45 -6.80
CA LEU A 430 2.55 -8.47 -6.56
C LEU A 430 2.16 -7.31 -5.62
N GLY A 431 0.88 -7.18 -5.26
CA GLY A 431 0.42 -6.26 -4.21
C GLY A 431 0.60 -6.80 -2.78
N GLY A 432 1.06 -8.06 -2.63
CA GLY A 432 1.09 -8.78 -1.35
C GLY A 432 2.49 -9.06 -0.77
N GLU A 433 3.57 -8.90 -1.52
CA GLU A 433 4.90 -9.31 -1.06
C GLU A 433 5.81 -8.11 -0.74
N ALA A 434 5.86 -7.75 0.53
CA ALA A 434 6.98 -7.03 1.12
C ALA A 434 7.50 -7.80 2.35
N GLY A 435 8.55 -8.61 2.12
CA GLY A 435 9.56 -9.01 3.10
C GLY A 435 9.72 -10.53 3.30
N PRO A 436 10.85 -11.02 3.86
CA PRO A 436 12.22 -10.48 3.89
C PRO A 436 13.27 -11.42 3.24
N GLY A 437 14.39 -10.83 2.82
CA GLY A 437 15.75 -11.37 2.62
C GLY A 437 15.99 -12.86 2.36
N ALA A 438 16.61 -13.16 1.21
CA ALA A 438 17.56 -14.26 1.08
C ALA A 438 18.98 -13.68 1.17
N GLY A 439 19.67 -13.99 2.26
CA GLY A 439 21.12 -13.87 2.37
C GLY A 439 21.77 -15.15 1.83
N CYS A 440 22.82 -14.95 1.04
CA CYS A 440 24.04 -15.74 1.06
C CYS A 440 25.18 -14.78 1.34
#